data_AF-A0A227NFZ2-F1
#
_entry.id   AF-A0A227NFZ2-F1
#
_cell.length_a   1.000
_cell.length_b   1.000
_cell.length_c   1.000
_cell.angle_alpha   90.00
_cell.angle_beta   90.00
_cell.angle_gamma   90.00
#
_symmetry.space_group_name_H-M   'P 1'
#
loop_
_entity.id
_entity.type
_entity.pdbx_description
1 polymer ?
#
loop_
_entity_poly.entity_id
_entity_poly.type
_entity_poly.pdbx_seq_one_letter_code
_entity_poly.pdbx_strand_id
1 'polypeptide(L)'
;PDFDVKDLSDYASKKNVKIIMHHETTSSTAEYERQLNDALNFMVDNNYNAVKTGYVGPIIPRGEHHDGQQMVNHYTYVAKEAARHKIMVDSHEAVRPTGLHRTYPNWFAQESARGTEFESMEGIHPDHTTILPFTRLMGGPMDYTPGIFQGDLSVYGSKKNKLSTTLVKQLALYVTMYSPLQMAADLPENYMRFKDAFQFIKDVALDWDATYVLEAEPGDYITIVRKTKGKEEWFVGGITDENPRLATIDFSFLPAGKSYTATIYEDGKTADYKTNPQ
;
A
#
# COMPACT_ATOMS: atom_id res chain seq x y z
N PRO A 1 -4.70 -24.80 14.62
CA PRO A 1 -4.02 -26.10 14.36
C PRO A 1 -3.80 -26.41 12.87
N ASP A 2 -4.29 -25.54 12.01
CA ASP A 2 -4.46 -25.60 10.57
C ASP A 2 -3.46 -24.68 9.83
N PHE A 3 -2.56 -24.04 10.57
CA PHE A 3 -1.43 -23.27 10.04
C PHE A 3 -0.13 -24.00 10.37
N ASP A 4 0.36 -24.80 9.43
CA ASP A 4 1.66 -25.47 9.57
C ASP A 4 2.77 -24.51 9.11
N VAL A 5 3.40 -23.85 10.08
CA VAL A 5 4.47 -22.87 9.85
C VAL A 5 5.60 -23.47 9.02
N LYS A 6 5.97 -24.72 9.30
CA LYS A 6 7.13 -25.35 8.67
C LYS A 6 6.82 -25.70 7.22
N ASP A 7 5.69 -26.36 6.97
CA ASP A 7 5.30 -26.74 5.60
C ASP A 7 5.12 -25.49 4.72
N LEU A 8 4.49 -24.44 5.26
CA LEU A 8 4.31 -23.18 4.54
C LEU A 8 5.65 -22.49 4.22
N SER A 9 6.57 -22.40 5.19
CA SER A 9 7.89 -21.79 4.96
C SER A 9 8.71 -22.57 3.93
N ASP A 10 8.67 -23.91 3.98
CA ASP A 10 9.33 -24.79 2.99
C ASP A 10 8.71 -24.60 1.60
N TYR A 11 7.38 -24.54 1.51
CA TYR A 11 6.66 -24.37 0.24
C TYR A 11 6.91 -22.99 -0.39
N ALA A 12 6.83 -21.92 0.40
CA ALA A 12 7.13 -20.56 -0.04
C ALA A 12 8.57 -20.46 -0.57
N SER A 13 9.53 -21.06 0.14
CA SER A 13 10.93 -21.13 -0.29
C SER A 13 11.11 -21.83 -1.64
N LYS A 14 10.42 -22.96 -1.87
CA LYS A 14 10.42 -23.66 -3.18
C LYS A 14 9.84 -22.82 -4.31
N LYS A 15 8.96 -21.86 -3.99
CA LYS A 15 8.34 -20.93 -4.96
C LYS A 15 9.09 -19.60 -5.09
N ASN A 16 10.19 -19.41 -4.36
CA ASN A 16 10.90 -18.14 -4.25
C ASN A 16 9.97 -16.99 -3.80
N VAL A 17 9.06 -17.30 -2.86
CA VAL A 17 8.13 -16.36 -2.23
C VAL A 17 8.51 -16.24 -0.76
N LYS A 18 8.34 -15.04 -0.20
CA LYS A 18 8.45 -14.79 1.24
C LYS A 18 7.06 -14.68 1.84
N ILE A 19 6.88 -15.24 3.02
CA ILE A 19 5.69 -15.01 3.82
C ILE A 19 5.94 -13.75 4.65
N ILE A 20 4.96 -12.86 4.70
CA ILE A 20 4.96 -11.67 5.56
C ILE A 20 4.26 -12.05 6.87
N MET A 21 4.93 -11.81 8.00
CA MET A 21 4.37 -12.06 9.33
C MET A 21 3.27 -11.04 9.67
N HIS A 22 2.36 -11.39 10.57
CA HIS A 22 1.34 -10.47 11.08
C HIS A 22 1.31 -10.47 12.62
N HIS A 23 1.57 -9.33 13.23
CA HIS A 23 1.49 -9.10 14.68
C HIS A 23 0.39 -8.07 14.99
N GLU A 24 -0.87 -8.49 14.94
CA GLU A 24 -1.96 -7.69 15.52
C GLU A 24 -1.87 -7.76 17.04
N THR A 25 -1.79 -6.60 17.70
CA THR A 25 -1.58 -6.51 19.15
C THR A 25 -2.87 -6.31 19.93
N THR A 26 -3.98 -5.97 19.26
CA THR A 26 -5.21 -5.45 19.87
C THR A 26 -4.92 -4.32 20.87
N SER A 27 -3.91 -3.50 20.52
CA SER A 27 -3.38 -2.37 21.31
C SER A 27 -2.76 -2.73 22.67
N SER A 28 -2.48 -4.02 22.92
CA SER A 28 -1.79 -4.49 24.12
C SER A 28 -0.27 -4.41 23.97
N THR A 29 0.26 -3.18 24.01
CA THR A 29 1.64 -2.86 23.63
C THR A 29 2.65 -3.35 24.67
N ALA A 30 2.30 -3.27 25.97
CA ALA A 30 3.12 -3.81 27.04
C ALA A 30 3.30 -5.34 26.94
N GLU A 31 2.27 -6.05 26.48
CA GLU A 31 2.36 -7.51 26.28
C GLU A 31 3.13 -7.84 25.00
N TYR A 32 2.92 -7.06 23.94
CA TYR A 32 3.70 -7.21 22.71
C TYR A 32 5.20 -7.00 22.96
N GLU A 33 5.60 -5.97 23.72
CA GLU A 33 7.01 -5.74 24.06
C GLU A 33 7.65 -6.90 24.84
N ARG A 34 6.90 -7.57 25.73
CA ARG A 34 7.40 -8.74 26.48
C ARG A 34 7.73 -9.92 25.57
N GLN A 35 6.94 -10.09 24.50
CA GLN A 35 7.07 -11.19 23.55
C GLN A 35 7.90 -10.81 22.31
N LEU A 36 8.24 -9.52 22.13
CA LEU A 36 8.78 -9.00 20.88
C LEU A 36 10.05 -9.74 20.44
N ASN A 37 11.01 -9.95 21.34
CA ASN A 37 12.25 -10.65 20.98
C ASN A 37 11.99 -12.11 20.58
N ASP A 38 11.12 -12.82 21.29
CA ASP A 38 10.76 -14.20 20.94
C ASP A 38 10.03 -14.26 19.60
N ALA A 39 9.14 -13.29 19.34
CA ALA A 39 8.43 -13.17 18.07
C ALA A 39 9.37 -12.85 16.89
N LEU A 40 10.34 -11.94 17.08
CA LEU A 40 11.35 -11.62 16.07
C LEU A 40 12.31 -12.79 15.84
N ASN A 41 12.72 -13.52 16.89
CA ASN A 41 13.50 -14.75 16.75
C ASN A 41 12.74 -15.82 15.98
N PHE A 42 11.45 -16.01 16.31
CA PHE A 42 10.57 -16.92 15.58
C PHE A 42 10.48 -16.56 14.08
N MET A 43 10.38 -15.26 13.77
CA MET A 43 10.41 -14.80 12.38
C MET A 43 11.72 -15.18 11.67
N VAL A 44 12.87 -14.93 12.31
CA VAL A 44 14.19 -15.30 11.77
C VAL A 44 14.30 -16.81 11.53
N ASP A 45 13.93 -17.61 12.52
CA ASP A 45 14.01 -19.08 12.48
C ASP A 45 13.14 -19.69 11.38
N ASN A 46 12.04 -19.01 11.03
CA ASN A 46 11.09 -19.47 10.02
C ASN A 46 11.15 -18.66 8.71
N ASN A 47 12.22 -17.88 8.50
CA ASN A 47 12.52 -17.18 7.25
C ASN A 47 11.53 -16.06 6.85
N TYR A 48 10.86 -15.45 7.83
CA TYR A 48 10.06 -14.23 7.69
C TYR A 48 10.97 -13.00 7.83
N ASN A 49 10.98 -12.11 6.84
CA ASN A 49 11.85 -10.92 6.82
C ASN A 49 11.06 -9.60 6.83
N ALA A 50 9.74 -9.66 6.89
CA ALA A 50 8.86 -8.51 7.03
C ALA A 50 7.68 -8.86 7.94
N VAL A 51 7.17 -7.87 8.67
CA VAL A 51 5.98 -7.99 9.52
C VAL A 51 5.06 -6.80 9.32
N LYS A 52 3.75 -7.08 9.19
CA LYS A 52 2.69 -6.11 9.42
C LYS A 52 2.33 -6.14 10.91
N THR A 53 2.45 -5.01 11.61
CA THR A 53 1.99 -4.84 12.99
C THR A 53 0.68 -4.06 13.00
N GLY A 54 -0.23 -4.35 13.93
CA GLY A 54 -1.48 -3.60 14.11
C GLY A 54 -1.76 -3.26 15.58
N TYR A 55 -2.48 -2.16 15.81
CA TYR A 55 -2.81 -1.64 17.14
C TYR A 55 -4.27 -1.22 17.18
N VAL A 56 -5.17 -2.15 16.88
CA VAL A 56 -6.62 -1.91 16.87
C VAL A 56 -7.15 -1.77 18.29
N GLY A 57 -7.98 -0.76 18.54
CA GLY A 57 -8.67 -0.53 19.83
C GLY A 57 -7.93 0.43 20.77
N PRO A 58 -8.45 0.67 22.00
CA PRO A 58 -7.81 1.56 22.97
C PRO A 58 -6.47 1.01 23.49
N ILE A 59 -5.47 1.88 23.70
CA ILE A 59 -4.15 1.48 24.18
C ILE A 59 -4.21 0.81 25.56
N ILE A 60 -3.45 -0.28 25.69
CA ILE A 60 -3.09 -0.92 26.95
C ILE A 60 -1.56 -0.84 27.07
N PRO A 61 -1.01 -0.06 28.01
CA PRO A 61 -1.63 0.38 29.27
C PRO A 61 -2.67 1.48 29.13
N ARG A 62 -3.76 1.33 29.90
CA ARG A 62 -4.93 2.21 29.82
C ARG A 62 -4.58 3.64 30.25
N GLY A 63 -5.08 4.61 29.51
CA GLY A 63 -4.85 6.04 29.74
C GLY A 63 -3.90 6.67 28.73
N GLU A 64 -3.17 5.85 27.97
CA GLU A 64 -2.36 6.30 26.84
C GLU A 64 -3.19 6.44 25.55
N HIS A 65 -2.63 7.16 24.58
CA HIS A 65 -3.18 7.36 23.24
C HIS A 65 -2.14 6.93 22.18
N HIS A 66 -2.59 6.50 21.00
CA HIS A 66 -1.71 6.03 19.92
C HIS A 66 -0.64 7.05 19.52
N ASP A 67 -0.91 8.34 19.63
CA ASP A 67 0.01 9.43 19.30
C ASP A 67 0.68 10.07 20.53
N GLY A 68 0.43 9.53 21.72
CA GLY A 68 1.09 9.93 22.96
C GLY A 68 2.59 9.58 22.96
N GLN A 69 3.37 10.29 23.78
CA GLN A 69 4.83 10.11 23.85
C GLN A 69 5.22 8.65 24.14
N GLN A 70 4.47 7.95 25.01
CA GLN A 70 4.74 6.56 25.31
C GLN A 70 4.60 5.66 24.08
N MET A 71 3.56 5.87 23.26
CA MET A 71 3.35 5.10 22.05
C MET A 71 4.34 5.45 20.93
N VAL A 72 4.71 6.73 20.79
CA VAL A 72 5.82 7.13 19.89
C VAL A 72 7.12 6.40 20.24
N ASN A 73 7.43 6.26 21.54
CA ASN A 73 8.58 5.49 22.01
C ASN A 73 8.43 4.00 21.68
N HIS A 74 7.24 3.42 21.90
CA HIS A 74 6.93 2.02 21.58
C HIS A 74 7.18 1.68 20.10
N TYR A 75 6.59 2.44 19.15
CA TYR A 75 6.77 2.15 17.73
C TYR A 75 8.24 2.27 17.31
N THR A 76 8.94 3.28 17.83
CA THR A 76 10.38 3.45 17.58
C THR A 76 11.20 2.29 18.16
N TYR A 77 10.82 1.77 19.33
CA TYR A 77 11.43 0.59 19.93
C TYR A 77 11.23 -0.65 19.06
N VAL A 78 10.00 -0.92 18.61
CA VAL A 78 9.69 -2.04 17.69
C VAL A 78 10.52 -1.95 16.41
N ALA A 79 10.58 -0.78 15.77
CA ALA A 79 11.38 -0.58 14.56
C ALA A 79 12.88 -0.86 14.78
N LYS A 80 13.44 -0.42 15.92
CA LYS A 80 14.85 -0.65 16.30
C LYS A 80 15.15 -2.12 16.57
N GLU A 81 14.31 -2.82 17.32
CA GLU A 81 14.52 -4.24 17.60
C GLU A 81 14.36 -5.08 16.33
N ALA A 82 13.37 -4.78 15.49
CA ALA A 82 13.22 -5.42 14.19
C ALA A 82 14.47 -5.21 13.30
N ALA A 83 15.05 -4.00 13.30
CA ALA A 83 16.26 -3.71 12.54
C ALA A 83 17.45 -4.59 12.97
N ARG A 84 17.60 -4.87 14.28
CA ARG A 84 18.66 -5.78 14.80
C ARG A 84 18.51 -7.21 14.28
N HIS A 85 17.27 -7.63 14.00
CA HIS A 85 16.94 -8.93 13.43
C HIS A 85 16.87 -8.92 11.89
N LYS A 86 17.19 -7.78 11.24
CA LYS A 86 17.05 -7.55 9.80
C LYS A 86 15.62 -7.77 9.29
N ILE A 87 14.64 -7.37 10.10
CA ILE A 87 13.20 -7.45 9.80
C ILE A 87 12.68 -6.08 9.41
N MET A 88 11.93 -6.03 8.31
CA MET A 88 11.18 -4.86 7.87
C MET A 88 9.81 -4.78 8.57
N VAL A 89 9.35 -3.58 8.88
CA VAL A 89 8.12 -3.32 9.65
C VAL A 89 7.18 -2.42 8.86
N ASP A 90 5.97 -2.92 8.63
CA ASP A 90 4.81 -2.14 8.20
C ASP A 90 3.87 -1.98 9.41
N SER A 91 3.49 -0.76 9.77
CA SER A 91 2.67 -0.52 10.97
C SER A 91 1.32 0.12 10.66
N HIS A 92 0.25 -0.64 10.89
CA HIS A 92 -1.12 -0.16 10.93
C HIS A 92 -1.44 0.43 12.32
N GLU A 93 -2.40 1.36 12.39
CA GLU A 93 -2.79 2.15 13.59
C GLU A 93 -1.67 2.91 14.36
N ALA A 94 -0.41 2.85 13.91
CA ALA A 94 0.66 3.59 14.55
C ALA A 94 0.52 5.11 14.34
N VAL A 95 1.27 5.91 15.12
CA VAL A 95 1.39 7.35 14.88
C VAL A 95 1.82 7.62 13.43
N ARG A 96 1.20 8.60 12.77
CA ARG A 96 1.53 8.92 11.37
C ARG A 96 3.03 9.17 11.17
N PRO A 97 3.60 8.81 10.02
CA PRO A 97 5.03 8.98 9.78
C PRO A 97 5.44 10.47 9.73
N THR A 98 6.69 10.73 10.10
CA THR A 98 7.32 12.07 10.14
C THR A 98 8.73 12.08 9.53
N GLY A 99 9.07 11.06 8.74
CA GLY A 99 10.37 10.93 8.06
C GLY A 99 11.32 9.92 8.71
N LEU A 100 10.88 9.20 9.75
CA LEU A 100 11.75 8.26 10.49
C LEU A 100 12.23 7.07 9.66
N HIS A 101 11.61 6.76 8.52
CA HIS A 101 12.13 5.80 7.54
C HIS A 101 13.52 6.21 6.99
N ARG A 102 13.89 7.50 7.06
CA ARG A 102 15.26 7.96 6.76
C ARG A 102 16.28 7.43 7.78
N THR A 103 15.90 7.39 9.06
CA THR A 103 16.76 6.95 10.16
C THR A 103 16.69 5.43 10.36
N TYR A 104 15.50 4.86 10.22
CA TYR A 104 15.19 3.43 10.33
C TYR A 104 14.56 2.95 9.02
N PRO A 105 15.36 2.68 7.97
CA PRO A 105 14.83 2.32 6.66
C PRO A 105 14.10 0.97 6.63
N ASN A 106 14.23 0.15 7.68
CA ASN A 106 13.43 -1.05 7.83
C ASN A 106 11.97 -0.74 8.23
N TRP A 107 11.67 0.44 8.78
CA TRP A 107 10.30 0.91 9.01
C TRP A 107 9.77 1.55 7.72
N PHE A 108 9.41 0.68 6.80
CA PHE A 108 9.31 0.95 5.36
C PHE A 108 7.90 1.31 4.89
N ALA A 109 6.86 1.03 5.68
CA ALA A 109 5.48 1.43 5.40
C ALA A 109 4.69 1.59 6.70
N GLN A 110 3.58 2.32 6.62
CA GLN A 110 2.57 2.42 7.68
C GLN A 110 1.20 2.62 7.04
N GLU A 111 0.10 2.24 7.69
CA GLU A 111 -1.23 2.65 7.24
C GLU A 111 -1.54 4.07 7.73
N SER A 112 -1.90 4.24 9.01
CA SER A 112 -2.04 5.53 9.71
C SER A 112 -2.92 6.57 9.00
N ALA A 113 -3.88 6.11 8.19
CA ALA A 113 -4.94 6.85 7.53
C ALA A 113 -5.96 5.85 7.00
N ARG A 114 -7.13 6.32 6.59
CA ARG A 114 -8.17 5.47 5.98
C ARG A 114 -7.61 4.79 4.71
N GLY A 115 -7.36 3.49 4.75
CA GLY A 115 -6.92 2.67 3.61
C GLY A 115 -8.07 1.97 2.89
N THR A 116 -7.75 1.16 1.87
CA THR A 116 -8.75 0.42 1.05
C THR A 116 -9.71 -0.43 1.88
N GLU A 117 -9.32 -0.90 3.08
CA GLU A 117 -10.21 -1.68 3.94
C GLU A 117 -11.54 -0.97 4.24
N PHE A 118 -11.54 0.35 4.30
CA PHE A 118 -12.75 1.15 4.55
C PHE A 118 -13.72 1.14 3.36
N GLU A 119 -13.28 0.83 2.15
CA GLU A 119 -14.19 0.57 1.03
C GLU A 119 -15.11 -0.62 1.34
N SER A 120 -14.64 -1.57 2.14
CA SER A 120 -15.43 -2.71 2.60
C SER A 120 -16.30 -2.44 3.84
N MET A 121 -16.22 -1.23 4.41
CA MET A 121 -16.90 -0.83 5.63
C MET A 121 -17.84 0.35 5.37
N GLU A 122 -17.37 1.58 5.52
CA GLU A 122 -18.20 2.80 5.40
C GLU A 122 -18.04 3.49 4.04
N GLY A 123 -17.18 2.95 3.16
CA GLY A 123 -16.83 3.53 1.86
C GLY A 123 -15.71 4.56 1.96
N ILE A 124 -15.20 4.98 0.81
CA ILE A 124 -14.26 6.10 0.68
C ILE A 124 -14.86 7.11 -0.29
N HIS A 125 -14.58 8.41 -0.09
CA HIS A 125 -15.00 9.44 -1.04
C HIS A 125 -14.05 9.43 -2.27
N PRO A 126 -14.52 9.64 -3.51
CA PRO A 126 -13.68 9.55 -4.70
C PRO A 126 -12.42 10.42 -4.69
N ASP A 127 -12.45 11.60 -4.06
CA ASP A 127 -11.32 12.51 -3.88
C ASP A 127 -10.24 12.04 -2.88
N HIS A 128 -10.49 10.99 -2.09
CA HIS A 128 -9.61 10.62 -0.99
C HIS A 128 -8.16 10.40 -1.44
N THR A 129 -7.98 9.70 -2.56
CA THR A 129 -6.66 9.41 -3.12
C THR A 129 -6.02 10.60 -3.85
N THR A 130 -6.77 11.66 -4.15
CA THR A 130 -6.23 12.94 -4.64
C THR A 130 -5.82 13.87 -3.48
N ILE A 131 -6.17 13.54 -2.22
CA ILE A 131 -5.80 14.29 -1.02
C ILE A 131 -4.60 13.67 -0.29
N LEU A 132 -4.54 12.33 -0.18
CA LEU A 132 -3.51 11.62 0.59
C LEU A 132 -2.06 11.98 0.19
N PRO A 133 -1.71 12.17 -1.11
CA PRO A 133 -0.37 12.59 -1.53
C PRO A 133 0.08 13.94 -0.96
N PHE A 134 -0.86 14.85 -0.70
CA PHE A 134 -0.58 16.20 -0.17
C PHE A 134 -0.63 16.27 1.36
N THR A 135 -1.11 15.20 2.01
CA THR A 135 -1.39 15.17 3.45
C THR A 135 -0.71 13.99 4.12
N ARG A 136 -1.33 12.80 4.12
CA ARG A 136 -0.85 11.60 4.81
C ARG A 136 0.56 11.17 4.35
N LEU A 137 0.86 11.29 3.06
CA LEU A 137 2.16 10.91 2.52
C LEU A 137 3.28 11.91 2.87
N MET A 138 2.93 13.09 3.40
CA MET A 138 3.89 14.09 3.92
C MET A 138 4.50 13.62 5.25
N GLY A 139 5.44 12.69 5.15
CA GLY A 139 6.15 12.10 6.28
C GLY A 139 6.60 10.67 6.02
N GLY A 140 5.97 9.96 5.08
CA GLY A 140 6.39 8.62 4.71
C GLY A 140 5.34 7.83 3.94
N PRO A 141 5.76 6.70 3.36
CA PRO A 141 4.92 5.84 2.53
C PRO A 141 3.69 5.31 3.28
N MET A 142 2.68 4.93 2.50
CA MET A 142 1.44 4.34 3.01
C MET A 142 1.25 2.94 2.44
N ASP A 143 1.00 1.95 3.30
CA ASP A 143 0.40 0.68 2.86
C ASP A 143 -1.10 0.92 2.60
N TYR A 144 -1.44 1.47 1.42
CA TYR A 144 -2.83 1.77 1.07
C TYR A 144 -3.61 0.52 0.68
N THR A 145 -2.92 -0.55 0.26
CA THR A 145 -3.48 -1.79 -0.30
C THR A 145 -4.36 -1.55 -1.55
N PRO A 146 -3.80 -1.03 -2.67
CA PRO A 146 -4.55 -0.81 -3.92
C PRO A 146 -4.79 -2.11 -4.70
N GLY A 147 -5.36 -1.97 -5.89
CA GLY A 147 -5.45 -3.05 -6.88
C GLY A 147 -6.69 -3.92 -6.74
N ILE A 148 -7.79 -3.40 -6.19
CA ILE A 148 -9.06 -4.13 -6.15
C ILE A 148 -9.67 -4.14 -7.55
N PHE A 149 -9.79 -5.32 -8.14
CA PHE A 149 -10.40 -5.48 -9.46
C PHE A 149 -11.88 -5.71 -9.33
N GLN A 150 -12.35 -6.52 -8.37
CA GLN A 150 -13.77 -6.70 -8.08
C GLN A 150 -14.26 -5.68 -7.04
N GLY A 151 -14.74 -4.53 -7.52
CA GLY A 151 -15.22 -3.44 -6.67
C GLY A 151 -16.61 -3.65 -6.05
N ASP A 152 -17.41 -4.60 -6.54
CA ASP A 152 -18.76 -4.89 -6.00
C ASP A 152 -18.69 -6.03 -4.98
N LEU A 153 -18.74 -5.70 -3.68
CA LEU A 153 -18.62 -6.72 -2.62
C LEU A 153 -19.86 -7.59 -2.47
N SER A 154 -20.96 -7.28 -3.16
CA SER A 154 -22.18 -8.11 -3.13
C SER A 154 -21.98 -9.50 -3.72
N VAL A 155 -20.89 -9.73 -4.46
CA VAL A 155 -20.53 -11.05 -4.99
C VAL A 155 -20.00 -12.00 -3.91
N TYR A 156 -19.51 -11.48 -2.77
CA TYR A 156 -18.93 -12.28 -1.69
C TYR A 156 -19.89 -12.59 -0.55
N GLY A 157 -21.12 -12.08 -0.58
CA GLY A 157 -22.15 -12.38 0.41
C GLY A 157 -23.10 -11.23 0.68
N SER A 158 -23.30 -10.92 1.96
CA SER A 158 -24.33 -9.97 2.41
C SER A 158 -23.91 -8.51 2.29
N LYS A 159 -22.61 -8.20 2.27
CA LYS A 159 -22.11 -6.82 2.10
C LYS A 159 -22.58 -6.26 0.76
N LYS A 160 -22.94 -4.98 0.72
CA LYS A 160 -23.43 -4.27 -0.49
C LYS A 160 -22.56 -3.09 -0.88
N ASN A 161 -21.44 -2.90 -0.18
CA ASN A 161 -20.47 -1.86 -0.49
C ASN A 161 -19.93 -2.02 -1.91
N LYS A 162 -19.70 -0.87 -2.54
CA LYS A 162 -19.05 -0.75 -3.83
C LYS A 162 -17.92 0.25 -3.71
N LEU A 163 -16.79 -0.05 -4.32
CA LEU A 163 -15.63 0.83 -4.36
C LEU A 163 -15.94 2.16 -5.04
N SER A 164 -15.22 3.20 -4.61
CA SER A 164 -15.34 4.57 -5.11
C SER A 164 -14.41 4.89 -6.30
N THR A 165 -13.94 3.85 -7.01
CA THR A 165 -12.92 3.97 -8.06
C THR A 165 -13.24 3.08 -9.27
N THR A 166 -12.75 3.46 -10.45
CA THR A 166 -12.66 2.56 -11.60
C THR A 166 -11.50 1.58 -11.47
N LEU A 167 -11.48 0.54 -12.30
CA LEU A 167 -10.40 -0.43 -12.45
C LEU A 167 -9.08 0.28 -12.79
N VAL A 168 -9.12 1.26 -13.70
CA VAL A 168 -7.91 1.96 -14.14
C VAL A 168 -7.39 2.90 -13.06
N LYS A 169 -8.27 3.55 -12.28
CA LYS A 169 -7.83 4.31 -11.10
C LYS A 169 -7.09 3.41 -10.12
N GLN A 170 -7.54 2.16 -9.90
CA GLN A 170 -6.82 1.19 -9.06
C GLN A 170 -5.42 0.83 -9.59
N LEU A 171 -5.22 0.79 -10.91
CA LEU A 171 -3.89 0.64 -11.51
C LEU A 171 -3.02 1.88 -11.26
N ALA A 172 -3.58 3.08 -11.47
CA ALA A 172 -2.85 4.32 -11.31
C ALA A 172 -2.33 4.55 -9.86
N LEU A 173 -3.01 3.98 -8.85
CA LEU A 173 -2.59 4.09 -7.45
C LEU A 173 -1.19 3.51 -7.17
N TYR A 174 -0.73 2.51 -7.93
CA TYR A 174 0.64 1.99 -7.77
C TYR A 174 1.73 3.03 -8.10
N VAL A 175 1.37 4.10 -8.83
CA VAL A 175 2.25 5.22 -9.13
C VAL A 175 1.92 6.44 -8.26
N THR A 176 0.64 6.77 -8.07
CA THR A 176 0.25 8.00 -7.37
C THR A 176 0.34 7.88 -5.84
N MET A 177 0.12 6.68 -5.28
CA MET A 177 0.28 6.38 -3.86
C MET A 177 1.64 5.72 -3.60
N TYR A 178 2.67 6.54 -3.39
CA TYR A 178 4.04 6.03 -3.19
C TYR A 178 4.15 5.14 -1.94
N SER A 179 4.68 3.94 -2.16
CA SER A 179 5.15 3.04 -1.11
C SER A 179 6.16 2.03 -1.67
N PRO A 180 7.25 1.70 -0.94
CA PRO A 180 8.13 0.58 -1.28
C PRO A 180 7.48 -0.78 -0.97
N LEU A 181 6.32 -0.78 -0.30
CA LEU A 181 5.44 -1.92 -0.08
C LEU A 181 4.13 -1.68 -0.84
N GLN A 182 3.86 -2.48 -1.86
CA GLN A 182 2.58 -2.42 -2.59
C GLN A 182 1.92 -3.79 -2.54
N MET A 183 0.68 -3.81 -2.06
CA MET A 183 -0.16 -5.01 -2.11
C MET A 183 -0.93 -5.04 -3.44
N ALA A 184 -1.15 -6.24 -3.97
CA ALA A 184 -2.26 -6.53 -4.88
C ALA A 184 -3.38 -7.11 -4.02
N ALA A 185 -4.29 -6.25 -3.57
CA ALA A 185 -5.16 -6.52 -2.43
C ALA A 185 -6.34 -7.47 -2.73
N ASP A 186 -6.63 -7.74 -3.99
CA ASP A 186 -7.77 -8.55 -4.39
C ASP A 186 -7.49 -10.06 -4.34
N LEU A 187 -8.55 -10.86 -4.43
CA LEU A 187 -8.44 -12.30 -4.57
C LEU A 187 -7.80 -12.68 -5.93
N PRO A 188 -6.92 -13.70 -5.97
CA PRO A 188 -6.31 -14.18 -7.21
C PRO A 188 -7.32 -14.45 -8.34
N GLU A 189 -8.50 -15.00 -8.02
CA GLU A 189 -9.54 -15.29 -9.01
C GLU A 189 -10.05 -14.05 -9.75
N ASN A 190 -10.06 -12.88 -9.10
CA ASN A 190 -10.48 -11.63 -9.74
C ASN A 190 -9.43 -11.11 -10.72
N TYR A 191 -8.15 -11.18 -10.36
CA TYR A 191 -7.06 -10.86 -11.28
C TYR A 191 -7.10 -11.73 -12.54
N MET A 192 -7.49 -12.99 -12.39
CA MET A 192 -7.59 -13.92 -13.52
C MET A 192 -8.74 -13.60 -14.49
N ARG A 193 -9.72 -12.77 -14.09
CA ARG A 193 -10.78 -12.27 -14.97
C ARG A 193 -10.33 -11.08 -15.84
N PHE A 194 -9.32 -10.33 -15.39
CA PHE A 194 -8.80 -9.12 -16.04
C PHE A 194 -7.27 -9.20 -16.18
N LYS A 195 -6.78 -10.27 -16.83
CA LYS A 195 -5.33 -10.56 -16.93
C LYS A 195 -4.56 -9.49 -17.69
N ASP A 196 -5.23 -8.83 -18.63
CA ASP A 196 -4.73 -7.68 -19.38
C ASP A 196 -4.46 -6.49 -18.45
N ALA A 197 -5.42 -6.11 -17.61
CA ALA A 197 -5.23 -5.06 -16.60
C ALA A 197 -4.20 -5.47 -15.53
N PHE A 198 -4.23 -6.74 -15.09
CA PHE A 198 -3.28 -7.25 -14.09
C PHE A 198 -1.83 -7.20 -14.56
N GLN A 199 -1.59 -7.16 -15.87
CA GLN A 199 -0.25 -7.02 -16.41
C GLN A 199 0.44 -5.72 -15.95
N PHE A 200 -0.30 -4.62 -15.78
CA PHE A 200 0.26 -3.40 -15.21
C PHE A 200 0.80 -3.60 -13.79
N ILE A 201 0.06 -4.27 -12.92
CA ILE A 201 0.46 -4.55 -11.53
C ILE A 201 1.71 -5.46 -11.50
N LYS A 202 1.85 -6.36 -12.48
CA LYS A 202 3.04 -7.21 -12.60
C LYS A 202 4.27 -6.45 -13.09
N ASP A 203 4.07 -5.41 -13.89
CA ASP A 203 5.16 -4.66 -14.52
C ASP A 203 5.62 -3.47 -13.68
N VAL A 204 4.71 -2.83 -12.93
CA VAL A 204 5.00 -1.62 -12.16
C VAL A 204 6.10 -1.84 -11.12
N ALA A 205 7.07 -0.92 -11.11
CA ALA A 205 8.16 -0.96 -10.16
C ALA A 205 7.72 -0.47 -8.77
N LEU A 206 8.58 -0.70 -7.77
CA LEU A 206 8.37 -0.28 -6.37
C LEU A 206 9.34 0.82 -5.92
N ASP A 207 10.45 1.01 -6.64
CA ASP A 207 11.54 1.92 -6.27
C ASP A 207 11.99 2.75 -7.48
N TRP A 208 12.33 4.01 -7.25
CA TRP A 208 12.32 5.06 -8.27
C TRP A 208 13.57 5.94 -8.22
N ASP A 209 14.23 6.15 -9.37
CA ASP A 209 15.37 7.08 -9.48
C ASP A 209 14.93 8.54 -9.60
N ALA A 210 13.78 8.78 -10.23
CA ALA A 210 13.24 10.10 -10.45
C ALA A 210 11.72 10.08 -10.34
N THR A 211 11.15 11.21 -9.90
CA THR A 211 9.71 11.44 -9.83
C THR A 211 9.42 12.85 -10.34
N TYR A 212 8.42 12.98 -11.20
CA TYR A 212 7.93 14.26 -11.72
C TYR A 212 6.42 14.32 -11.47
N VAL A 213 5.96 15.41 -10.86
CA VAL A 213 4.53 15.69 -10.70
C VAL A 213 4.13 16.60 -11.86
N LEU A 214 3.35 16.09 -12.80
CA LEU A 214 2.96 16.83 -14.01
C LEU A 214 1.73 17.71 -13.74
N GLU A 215 0.78 17.18 -12.98
CA GLU A 215 -0.49 17.83 -12.66
C GLU A 215 -0.83 17.51 -11.20
N ALA A 216 -1.33 18.50 -10.46
CA ALA A 216 -1.64 18.35 -9.05
C ALA A 216 -2.60 19.47 -8.60
N GLU A 217 -3.79 19.09 -8.17
CA GLU A 217 -4.72 19.94 -7.44
C GLU A 217 -5.31 19.11 -6.29
N PRO A 218 -5.00 19.41 -5.01
CA PRO A 218 -5.43 18.59 -3.87
C PRO A 218 -6.95 18.52 -3.79
N GLY A 219 -7.50 17.31 -3.75
CA GLY A 219 -8.95 17.10 -3.79
C GLY A 219 -9.50 16.85 -5.19
N ASP A 220 -8.83 17.30 -6.25
CA ASP A 220 -9.36 17.18 -7.62
C ASP A 220 -8.59 16.14 -8.44
N TYR A 221 -7.27 16.27 -8.59
CA TYR A 221 -6.50 15.36 -9.45
C TYR A 221 -5.00 15.36 -9.14
N ILE A 222 -4.33 14.27 -9.55
CA ILE A 222 -2.87 14.18 -9.53
C ILE A 222 -2.38 13.27 -10.65
N THR A 223 -1.34 13.72 -11.36
CA THR A 223 -0.63 12.95 -12.39
C THR A 223 0.86 12.92 -12.06
N ILE A 224 1.38 11.71 -11.80
CA ILE A 224 2.78 11.49 -11.42
C ILE A 224 3.47 10.60 -12.46
N VAL A 225 4.70 10.95 -12.79
CA VAL A 225 5.63 10.16 -13.57
C VAL A 225 6.75 9.67 -12.65
N ARG A 226 7.16 8.41 -12.79
CA ARG A 226 8.30 7.85 -12.07
C ARG A 226 9.22 7.05 -12.99
N LYS A 227 10.52 7.22 -12.80
CA LYS A 227 11.56 6.41 -13.47
C LYS A 227 11.93 5.24 -12.58
N THR A 228 11.79 4.02 -13.06
CA THR A 228 12.22 2.83 -12.32
C THR A 228 13.70 2.92 -11.97
N LYS A 229 14.05 2.61 -10.72
CA LYS A 229 15.43 2.64 -10.24
C LYS A 229 16.36 1.77 -11.08
N GLY A 230 17.43 2.38 -11.59
CA GLY A 230 18.46 1.72 -12.40
C GLY A 230 18.02 1.27 -13.79
N LYS A 231 16.84 1.69 -14.28
CA LYS A 231 16.32 1.29 -15.60
C LYS A 231 15.85 2.48 -16.42
N GLU A 232 15.92 2.34 -17.74
CA GLU A 232 15.28 3.27 -18.70
C GLU A 232 13.82 2.88 -18.92
N GLU A 233 13.07 2.81 -17.82
CA GLU A 233 11.67 2.40 -17.77
C GLU A 233 10.89 3.43 -16.94
N TRP A 234 9.71 3.79 -17.41
CA TRP A 234 8.92 4.90 -16.89
C TRP A 234 7.48 4.48 -16.68
N PHE A 235 6.90 4.91 -15.56
CA PHE A 235 5.49 4.69 -15.24
C PHE A 235 4.79 6.03 -15.02
N VAL A 236 3.56 6.14 -15.53
CA VAL A 236 2.71 7.31 -15.37
C VAL A 236 1.41 6.85 -14.73
N GLY A 237 0.97 7.54 -13.67
CA GLY A 237 -0.34 7.35 -13.07
C GLY A 237 -1.05 8.68 -12.95
N GLY A 238 -2.27 8.74 -13.48
CA GLY A 238 -3.18 9.88 -13.34
C GLY A 238 -4.46 9.43 -12.66
N ILE A 239 -4.92 10.21 -11.67
CA ILE A 239 -6.19 9.98 -10.99
C ILE A 239 -6.95 11.31 -10.86
N THR A 240 -8.27 11.21 -10.78
CA THR A 240 -9.20 12.33 -10.52
C THR A 240 -10.15 11.97 -9.38
N ASP A 241 -10.90 12.94 -8.91
CA ASP A 241 -12.00 12.88 -7.93
C ASP A 241 -13.29 12.29 -8.53
N GLU A 242 -14.47 12.73 -8.07
CA GLU A 242 -15.76 12.35 -8.65
C GLU A 242 -16.05 12.97 -10.03
N ASN A 243 -15.25 13.95 -10.48
CA ASN A 243 -15.47 14.68 -11.71
C ASN A 243 -14.59 14.12 -12.84
N PRO A 244 -15.17 13.80 -14.02
CA PRO A 244 -14.37 13.34 -15.15
C PRO A 244 -13.46 14.47 -15.66
N ARG A 245 -12.22 14.12 -16.00
CA ARG A 245 -11.18 15.07 -16.39
C ARG A 245 -10.39 14.60 -17.60
N LEU A 246 -9.98 15.54 -18.45
CA LEU A 246 -8.96 15.31 -19.46
C LEU A 246 -7.61 15.72 -18.90
N ALA A 247 -6.68 14.76 -18.81
CA ALA A 247 -5.30 15.01 -18.41
C ALA A 247 -4.43 15.28 -19.66
N THR A 248 -3.54 16.26 -19.59
CA THR A 248 -2.56 16.51 -20.65
C THR A 248 -1.18 16.04 -20.20
N ILE A 249 -0.68 14.97 -20.82
CA ILE A 249 0.60 14.35 -20.45
C ILE A 249 1.68 14.79 -21.43
N ASP A 250 2.57 15.67 -20.98
CA ASP A 250 3.79 16.00 -21.70
C ASP A 250 4.88 14.95 -21.44
N PHE A 251 5.39 14.33 -22.52
CA PHE A 251 6.44 13.32 -22.47
C PHE A 251 7.86 13.89 -22.48
N SER A 252 8.04 15.21 -22.27
CA SER A 252 9.35 15.87 -22.22
C SER A 252 10.30 15.36 -21.12
N PHE A 253 9.79 14.61 -20.14
CA PHE A 253 10.60 13.91 -19.15
C PHE A 253 11.42 12.75 -19.73
N LEU A 254 11.04 12.24 -20.91
CA LEU A 254 11.76 11.16 -21.57
C LEU A 254 13.08 11.68 -22.16
N PRO A 255 14.19 10.94 -22.02
CA PRO A 255 15.46 11.29 -22.65
C PRO A 255 15.33 11.50 -24.16
N ALA A 256 15.84 12.65 -24.65
CA ALA A 256 15.79 13.00 -26.06
C ALA A 256 16.49 11.94 -26.95
N GLY A 257 15.91 11.69 -28.13
CA GLY A 257 16.46 10.74 -29.10
C GLY A 257 16.31 9.26 -28.72
N LYS A 258 15.54 8.94 -27.67
CA LYS A 258 15.18 7.56 -27.31
C LYS A 258 13.75 7.24 -27.78
N SER A 259 13.51 5.96 -28.05
CA SER A 259 12.19 5.44 -28.40
C SER A 259 11.69 4.53 -27.29
N TYR A 260 10.41 4.62 -26.98
CA TYR A 260 9.74 3.85 -25.94
C TYR A 260 8.47 3.23 -26.52
N THR A 261 8.11 2.05 -26.03
CA THR A 261 6.77 1.47 -26.25
C THR A 261 5.91 1.84 -25.06
N ALA A 262 4.77 2.48 -25.32
CA ALA A 262 3.80 2.80 -24.28
C ALA A 262 2.63 1.81 -24.35
N THR A 263 2.32 1.20 -23.21
CA THR A 263 1.06 0.48 -22.99
C THR A 263 0.17 1.40 -22.15
N ILE A 264 -0.97 1.80 -22.69
CA ILE A 264 -1.88 2.75 -22.04
C ILE A 264 -3.07 1.99 -21.48
N TYR A 265 -3.26 2.11 -20.17
CA TYR A 265 -4.46 1.68 -19.47
C TYR A 265 -5.29 2.93 -19.17
N GLU A 266 -6.43 3.08 -19.83
CA GLU A 266 -7.31 4.24 -19.69
C GLU A 266 -8.76 3.81 -19.48
N ASP A 267 -9.50 4.61 -18.73
CA ASP A 267 -10.93 4.40 -18.53
C ASP A 267 -11.66 4.42 -19.88
N GLY A 268 -12.55 3.44 -20.09
CA GLY A 268 -13.36 3.38 -21.30
C GLY A 268 -14.30 4.59 -21.44
N LYS A 269 -14.80 4.84 -22.66
CA LYS A 269 -15.67 6.01 -22.96
C LYS A 269 -16.91 6.15 -22.08
N THR A 270 -17.38 5.06 -21.49
CA THR A 270 -18.56 4.98 -20.60
C THR A 270 -18.19 4.56 -19.19
N ALA A 271 -16.92 4.59 -18.82
CA ALA A 271 -16.47 4.23 -17.48
C ALA A 271 -17.01 5.24 -16.46
N ASP A 272 -17.47 4.72 -15.33
CA ASP A 272 -17.99 5.49 -14.20
C ASP A 272 -17.86 4.63 -12.95
N TYR A 273 -17.26 5.16 -11.89
CA TYR A 273 -16.96 4.35 -10.71
C TYR A 273 -18.22 3.78 -10.03
N LYS A 274 -19.39 4.40 -10.20
CA LYS A 274 -20.66 3.95 -9.58
C LYS A 274 -21.36 2.88 -10.43
N THR A 275 -21.42 3.09 -11.74
CA THR A 275 -22.31 2.36 -12.64
C THR A 275 -21.59 1.44 -13.61
N ASN A 276 -20.34 1.75 -13.97
CA ASN A 276 -19.55 0.98 -14.92
C ASN A 276 -18.04 1.08 -14.61
N PRO A 277 -17.57 0.52 -13.48
CA PRO A 277 -16.20 0.73 -12.99
C PRO A 277 -15.12 -0.14 -13.67
N GLN A 278 -15.50 -1.17 -14.43
CA GLN A 278 -14.59 -2.16 -15.04
C GLN A 278 -14.77 -2.19 -16.56
#